data_AF-A0A2R6LRL9-F1
#
_entry.id   AF-A0A2R6LRL9-F1
#
_cell.length_a   1.000
_cell.length_b   1.000
_cell.length_c   1.000
_cell.angle_alpha   90.00
_cell.angle_beta   90.00
_cell.angle_gamma   90.00
#
_symmetry.space_group_name_H-M   'P 1'
#
loop_
_entity.id
_entity.type
_entity.pdbx_description
1 polymer ?
#
loop_
_entity_poly.entity_id
_entity_poly.type
_entity_poly.pdbx_seq_one_letter_code
_entity_poly.pdbx_strand_id
1 'polypeptide(L)'
;METTVAEHDGRMLARIEGDDRVFEVTFDAIEPTDVTLRFRRDDERVGSIYNDDGTDRTMARLTTSREGTDFIGVEVPEEFVAELLDAAAETGRVTDEDALEGYRLRVL
;
A
#
# COMPACT_ATOMS: atom_id res chain seq x y z
N MET A 1 0.43 5.05 16.52
CA MET A 1 0.07 4.90 15.11
C MET A 1 -1.16 4.01 15.04
N GLU A 2 -2.23 4.48 14.41
CA GLU A 2 -3.49 3.75 14.23
C GLU A 2 -3.61 3.33 12.76
N THR A 3 -4.05 2.11 12.51
CA THR A 3 -4.13 1.53 11.16
C THR A 3 -5.53 1.05 10.88
N THR A 4 -5.98 1.17 9.62
CA THR A 4 -7.31 0.71 9.21
C THR A 4 -7.23 0.16 7.79
N VAL A 5 -7.64 -1.11 7.64
CA VAL A 5 -7.95 -1.72 6.35
C VAL A 5 -9.44 -2.07 6.34
N ALA A 6 -10.18 -1.56 5.36
CA ALA A 6 -11.62 -1.80 5.25
C ALA A 6 -12.13 -1.70 3.82
N GLU A 7 -13.27 -2.32 3.53
CA GLU A 7 -14.03 -2.00 2.33
C GLU A 7 -14.90 -0.75 2.57
N HIS A 8 -14.82 0.23 1.66
CA HIS A 8 -15.57 1.47 1.70
C HIS A 8 -16.02 1.87 0.28
N ASP A 9 -17.33 2.06 0.10
CA ASP A 9 -17.93 2.51 -1.18
C ASP A 9 -17.54 1.60 -2.38
N GLY A 10 -17.49 0.29 -2.16
CA GLY A 10 -17.11 -0.72 -3.15
C GLY A 10 -15.60 -0.84 -3.43
N ARG A 11 -14.78 -0.03 -2.74
CA ARG A 11 -13.31 0.00 -2.86
C ARG A 11 -12.66 -0.46 -1.56
N MET A 12 -11.37 -0.79 -1.63
CA MET A 12 -10.56 -0.96 -0.44
C MET A 12 -10.07 0.39 0.06
N LEU A 13 -9.99 0.54 1.38
CA LEU A 13 -9.41 1.66 2.11
C LEU A 13 -8.21 1.16 2.88
N ALA A 14 -7.07 1.83 2.73
CA ALA A 14 -5.88 1.63 3.52
C ALA A 14 -5.50 2.97 4.17
N ARG A 15 -5.52 3.03 5.50
CA ARG A 15 -5.30 4.24 6.29
C ARG A 15 -4.29 4.00 7.40
N ILE A 16 -3.37 4.93 7.58
CA ILE A 16 -2.39 4.98 8.67
C ILE A 16 -2.41 6.40 9.24
N GLU A 17 -2.72 6.50 10.52
CA GLU A 17 -2.70 7.76 11.28
C GLU A 17 -1.53 7.74 12.26
N GLY A 18 -0.55 8.60 12.01
CA GLY A 18 0.55 8.91 12.92
C GLY A 18 0.36 10.26 13.61
N ASP A 19 1.24 10.58 14.55
CA ASP A 19 1.14 11.78 15.39
C ASP A 19 1.19 13.11 14.62
N ASP A 20 1.85 13.13 13.46
CA ASP A 20 2.07 14.34 12.64
C ASP A 20 1.41 14.25 11.25
N ARG A 21 0.98 13.05 10.82
CA ARG A 21 0.61 12.76 9.42
C ARG A 21 -0.43 11.66 9.31
N VAL A 22 -1.27 11.77 8.28
CA VAL A 22 -2.21 10.72 7.88
C VAL A 22 -1.89 10.29 6.45
N PHE A 23 -1.73 8.99 6.26
CA PHE A 23 -1.77 8.34 4.95
C PHE A 23 -3.15 7.70 4.79
N GLU A 24 -3.84 8.03 3.70
CA GLU A 24 -5.13 7.45 3.38
C GLU A 24 -5.23 7.25 1.88
N VAL A 25 -5.53 6.02 1.46
CA VAL A 25 -5.71 5.69 0.05
C VAL A 25 -6.90 4.75 -0.13
N THR A 26 -7.72 5.06 -1.13
CA THR A 26 -8.76 4.17 -1.63
C THR A 26 -8.35 3.60 -2.97
N PHE A 27 -8.53 2.30 -3.19
CA PHE A 27 -8.10 1.61 -4.40
C PHE A 27 -9.05 0.48 -4.81
N ASP A 28 -9.03 0.14 -6.09
CA ASP A 28 -9.80 -0.96 -6.67
C ASP A 28 -9.00 -2.27 -6.66
N ALA A 29 -7.69 -2.19 -6.86
CA ALA A 29 -6.79 -3.34 -6.87
C ALA A 29 -5.39 -3.00 -6.33
N ILE A 30 -4.67 -4.02 -5.86
CA ILE A 30 -3.24 -3.97 -5.59
C ILE A 30 -2.46 -4.71 -6.66
N GLU A 31 -1.42 -4.06 -7.16
CA GLU A 31 -0.45 -4.61 -8.10
C GLU A 31 0.88 -4.82 -7.37
N PRO A 32 1.15 -6.04 -6.88
CA PRO A 32 2.41 -6.37 -6.24
C PRO A 32 3.54 -6.52 -7.28
N THR A 33 4.73 -6.11 -6.87
CA THR A 33 6.01 -6.49 -7.46
C THR A 33 6.90 -7.02 -6.34
N ASP A 34 8.06 -7.59 -6.68
CA ASP A 34 9.03 -8.15 -5.72
C ASP A 34 9.39 -7.24 -4.52
N VAL A 35 9.28 -5.92 -4.65
CA VAL A 35 9.68 -4.91 -3.65
C VAL A 35 8.70 -3.76 -3.48
N THR A 36 7.57 -3.77 -4.20
CA THR A 36 6.61 -2.65 -4.19
C THR A 36 5.19 -3.15 -4.38
N LEU A 37 4.30 -2.72 -3.51
CA LEU A 37 2.87 -2.93 -3.62
C LEU A 37 2.25 -1.63 -4.13
N ARG A 38 1.65 -1.65 -5.32
CA ARG A 38 1.06 -0.47 -5.96
C ARG A 38 -0.45 -0.47 -5.75
N PHE A 39 -1.01 0.68 -5.42
CA PHE A 39 -2.44 0.90 -5.34
C PHE A 39 -2.98 1.40 -6.67
N ARG A 40 -3.95 0.69 -7.24
CA ARG A 40 -4.57 0.99 -8.53
C ARG A 40 -6.00 1.43 -8.31
N ARG A 41 -6.37 2.58 -8.89
CA ARG A 41 -7.73 3.10 -8.90
C ARG A 41 -8.06 3.57 -10.31
N ASP A 42 -9.16 3.12 -10.89
CA ASP A 42 -9.57 3.49 -12.26
C ASP A 42 -8.42 3.26 -13.29
N ASP A 43 -7.63 2.20 -13.13
CA ASP A 43 -6.41 1.88 -13.91
C ASP A 43 -5.27 2.92 -13.80
N GLU A 44 -5.32 3.80 -12.80
CA GLU A 44 -4.26 4.74 -12.47
C GLU A 44 -3.56 4.34 -11.15
N ARG A 45 -2.25 4.59 -11.06
CA ARG A 45 -1.52 4.37 -9.80
C ARG A 45 -1.78 5.54 -8.88
N VAL A 46 -2.42 5.28 -7.74
CA VAL A 46 -2.74 6.30 -6.72
C VAL A 46 -1.82 6.27 -5.51
N GLY A 47 -1.02 5.21 -5.36
CA GLY A 47 -0.04 5.10 -4.30
C GLY A 47 0.79 3.83 -4.40
N SER A 48 1.69 3.67 -3.45
CA SER A 48 2.50 2.46 -3.32
C SER A 48 3.10 2.31 -1.92
N ILE A 49 3.22 1.07 -1.45
CA ILE A 49 4.06 0.69 -0.32
C ILE A 49 5.33 0.04 -0.89
N TYR A 50 6.51 0.47 -0.44
CA TYR A 50 7.79 -0.07 -0.90
C TYR A 50 8.74 -0.27 0.28
N ASN A 51 9.67 -1.20 0.14
CA ASN A 51 10.78 -1.33 1.07
C ASN A 51 11.87 -0.32 0.68
N ASP A 52 12.28 0.53 1.62
CA ASP A 52 13.36 1.48 1.43
C ASP A 52 14.70 0.77 1.64
N ASP A 53 15.36 0.45 0.52
CA ASP A 53 16.63 -0.29 0.44
C ASP A 53 17.78 0.36 1.24
N GLY A 54 17.65 1.66 1.60
CA GLY A 54 18.62 2.39 2.41
C GLY A 54 18.40 2.30 3.92
N THR A 55 17.22 1.85 4.37
CA THR A 55 16.85 1.92 5.80
C THR A 55 16.13 0.69 6.36
N ASP A 56 15.93 -0.37 5.56
CA ASP A 56 15.15 -1.57 5.94
C ASP A 56 13.72 -1.22 6.41
N ARG A 57 13.19 -0.06 6.02
CA ARG A 57 11.87 0.42 6.44
C ARG A 57 10.86 0.26 5.34
N THR A 58 9.65 -0.16 5.72
CA THR A 58 8.51 -0.16 4.81
C THR A 58 7.86 1.22 4.80
N MET A 59 7.77 1.82 3.62
CA MET A 59 7.33 3.20 3.42
C MET A 59 6.12 3.24 2.48
N ALA A 60 5.10 4.02 2.83
CA ALA A 60 3.94 4.29 1.98
C ALA A 60 4.07 5.66 1.31
N ARG A 61 3.67 5.73 0.04
CA ARG A 61 3.67 6.93 -0.80
C ARG A 61 2.35 7.08 -1.54
N LEU A 62 1.82 8.30 -1.55
CA LEU A 62 0.72 8.69 -2.45
C LEU A 62 1.28 9.17 -3.80
N THR A 63 0.64 8.76 -4.89
CA THR A 63 0.90 9.30 -6.22
C THR A 63 -0.09 10.44 -6.46
N THR A 64 0.41 11.68 -6.52
CA THR A 64 -0.41 12.83 -6.89
C THR A 64 -0.22 13.16 -8.38
N SER A 65 -1.25 13.69 -9.02
CA SER A 65 -1.19 14.10 -10.44
C SER A 65 -0.29 15.33 -10.70
N ARG A 66 0.40 15.85 -9.67
CA ARG A 66 1.36 16.94 -9.82
C ARG A 66 2.73 16.35 -10.11
N GLU A 67 3.33 16.75 -11.23
CA GLU A 67 4.76 16.55 -11.49
C GLU A 67 5.55 17.27 -10.38
N GLY A 68 6.12 16.51 -9.46
CA GLY A 68 6.86 17.06 -8.33
C GLY A 68 7.52 15.97 -7.48
N THR A 69 8.64 16.33 -6.86
CA THR A 69 9.37 15.50 -5.89
C THR A 69 8.82 15.62 -4.47
N ASP A 70 7.71 16.34 -4.26
CA ASP A 70 7.03 16.39 -2.97
C ASP A 70 6.40 15.02 -2.66
N PHE A 71 7.10 14.24 -1.85
CA PHE A 71 6.61 12.98 -1.32
C PHE A 71 6.23 13.15 0.15
N ILE A 72 5.06 12.64 0.53
CA ILE A 72 4.73 12.40 1.93
C ILE A 72 4.86 10.90 2.12
N GLY A 73 6.06 10.49 2.54
CA GLY A 73 6.35 9.13 2.95
C GLY A 73 5.95 8.95 4.41
N VAL A 74 5.16 7.93 4.73
CA VAL A 74 4.96 7.48 6.13
C VAL A 74 5.59 6.11 6.29
N GLU A 75 6.20 5.89 7.44
CA GLU A 75 6.60 4.54 7.86
C GLU A 75 5.35 3.70 8.08
N VAL A 76 5.42 2.45 7.63
CA VAL A 76 4.30 1.51 7.64
C VAL A 76 4.68 0.30 8.48
N PRO A 77 3.87 -0.07 9.48
CA PRO A 77 4.11 -1.29 10.24
C PRO A 77 3.87 -2.53 9.36
N GLU A 78 4.73 -3.54 9.48
CA GLU A 78 4.64 -4.80 8.72
C GLU A 78 3.29 -5.50 8.94
N GLU A 79 2.75 -5.44 10.16
CA GLU A 79 1.43 -6.01 10.51
C GLU A 79 0.29 -5.40 9.68
N PHE A 80 0.37 -4.10 9.38
CA PHE A 80 -0.61 -3.44 8.50
C PHE A 80 -0.49 -3.91 7.06
N VAL A 81 0.74 -4.12 6.59
CA VAL A 81 0.96 -4.65 5.24
C VAL A 81 0.42 -6.07 5.14
N ALA A 82 0.63 -6.91 6.16
CA ALA A 82 0.05 -8.24 6.21
C ALA A 82 -1.49 -8.19 6.17
N GLU A 83 -2.13 -7.36 7.00
CA GLU A 83 -3.60 -7.20 7.03
C GLU A 83 -4.14 -6.72 5.67
N LEU A 84 -3.48 -5.74 5.06
CA LEU A 84 -3.82 -5.22 3.74
C LEU A 84 -3.78 -6.30 2.66
N LEU A 85 -2.75 -7.13 2.70
CA LEU A 85 -2.53 -8.22 1.75
C LEU A 85 -3.58 -9.31 1.89
N ASP A 86 -3.89 -9.73 3.12
CA ASP A 86 -4.95 -10.70 3.38
C ASP A 86 -6.30 -10.17 2.91
N ALA A 87 -6.68 -8.96 3.29
CA ALA A 87 -7.97 -8.39 2.89
C ALA A 87 -8.09 -8.19 1.37
N ALA A 88 -6.99 -7.84 0.68
CA ALA A 88 -6.99 -7.74 -0.77
C ALA A 88 -7.08 -9.11 -1.45
N ALA A 89 -6.40 -10.14 -0.91
CA ALA A 89 -6.47 -11.50 -1.43
C ALA A 89 -7.87 -12.11 -1.21
N GLU A 90 -8.44 -11.96 -0.02
CA GLU A 90 -9.79 -12.44 0.34
C GLU A 90 -10.88 -11.82 -0.54
N THR A 91 -10.68 -10.59 -1.00
CA THR A 91 -11.62 -9.88 -1.85
C THR A 91 -11.31 -9.97 -3.35
N GLY A 92 -10.29 -10.72 -3.75
CA GLY A 92 -9.92 -10.92 -5.16
C GLY A 92 -9.41 -9.64 -5.84
N ARG A 93 -8.81 -8.73 -5.07
CA ARG A 93 -8.30 -7.43 -5.53
C ARG A 93 -6.79 -7.42 -5.76
N VAL A 94 -6.17 -8.60 -5.87
CA VAL A 94 -4.76 -8.77 -6.20
C VAL A 94 -4.63 -9.04 -7.70
N THR A 95 -3.78 -8.30 -8.41
CA THR A 95 -3.61 -8.51 -9.86
C THR A 95 -2.73 -9.70 -10.21
N ASP A 96 -1.83 -10.11 -9.31
CA ASP A 96 -0.87 -11.19 -9.52
C ASP A 96 -0.53 -11.86 -8.17
N GLU A 97 -0.96 -13.11 -7.97
CA GLU A 97 -0.82 -13.83 -6.71
C GLU A 97 0.61 -14.36 -6.48
N ASP A 98 1.31 -14.78 -7.54
CA ASP A 98 2.71 -15.22 -7.47
C ASP A 98 3.63 -14.06 -7.04
N ALA A 99 3.43 -12.86 -7.62
CA ALA A 99 4.16 -11.66 -7.21
C ALA A 99 3.80 -11.22 -5.78
N LEU A 100 2.60 -11.53 -5.30
CA LEU A 100 2.20 -11.29 -3.91
C LEU A 100 3.05 -12.11 -2.93
N GLU A 101 3.25 -13.40 -3.22
CA GLU A 101 4.12 -14.27 -2.42
C GLU A 101 5.57 -13.77 -2.44
N GLY A 102 6.06 -13.33 -3.61
CA GLY A 102 7.39 -12.75 -3.77
C GLY A 102 7.61 -11.47 -2.95
N TYR A 103 6.57 -10.63 -2.86
CA TYR A 103 6.57 -9.42 -2.03
C TYR A 103 6.55 -9.77 -0.53
N ARG A 104 5.68 -10.70 -0.12
CA ARG A 104 5.60 -11.16 1.28
C ARG A 104 6.95 -11.68 1.77
N LEU A 105 7.66 -12.47 0.97
CA LEU A 105 8.96 -13.04 1.37
C LEU A 105 10.08 -12.00 1.59
N ARG A 106 9.95 -10.81 1.00
CA ARG A 106 11.01 -9.78 0.98
C ARG A 106 10.71 -8.58 1.87
N VAL A 107 9.45 -8.37 2.21
CA VAL A 107 8.98 -7.18 2.93
C VAL A 107 8.38 -7.53 4.30
N LEU A 108 7.98 -8.79 4.52
CA LEU A 108 7.52 -9.35 5.79
C LEU A 108 8.47 -10.47 6.25
#